data_AF-A0A650F2Y2-F1
#
_entry.id   AF-A0A650F2Y2-F1
#
_cell.length_a   1.000
_cell.length_b   1.000
_cell.length_c   1.000
_cell.angle_alpha   90.00
_cell.angle_beta   90.00
_cell.angle_gamma   90.00
#
_symmetry.space_group_name_H-M   'P 1'
#
loop_
_entity.id
_entity.type
_entity.pdbx_description
1 polymer ?
#
loop_
_entity_poly.entity_id
_entity_poly.type
_entity_poly.pdbx_seq_one_letter_code
_entity_poly.pdbx_strand_id
1 'polypeptide(L)'
;MLLPKTLQSLSTTQRDNIATTISDMLIDEGIAAGLVDIVFGHYFVYVLLSDGVLIPVFLYEERMSYKQFQSYGAPKLHFCHCSEIKQDFCAQQRHHTLTHRHYLAKITKCNAFSFSIWQGASQVGLYNDYPLELCAACSDILSEIREGQRIDSTLSVFVFKNESFHLLQANPSFLQKELIAFQVAGLECYKCKQKITLDSQIWIQINGNHLQVCCC
;
A
#
# COMPACT_ATOMS: atom_id res chain seq x y z
N MET A 1 -11.99 32.96 -13.05
CA MET A 1 -11.19 31.90 -13.71
C MET A 1 -10.20 31.32 -12.69
N LEU A 2 -10.52 30.16 -12.11
CA LEU A 2 -9.69 29.50 -11.09
C LEU A 2 -8.61 28.61 -11.72
N LEU A 3 -8.93 27.97 -12.85
CA LEU A 3 -8.06 27.00 -13.51
C LEU A 3 -6.63 27.51 -13.81
N PRO A 4 -6.41 28.73 -14.34
CA PRO A 4 -5.05 29.20 -14.62
C PRO A 4 -4.24 29.44 -13.34
N LYS A 5 -4.90 29.93 -12.27
CA LYS A 5 -4.27 30.14 -10.97
C LYS A 5 -3.98 28.82 -10.25
N THR A 6 -4.85 27.83 -10.38
CA THR A 6 -4.64 26.47 -9.88
C THR A 6 -3.48 25.78 -10.61
N LEU A 7 -3.42 25.88 -11.94
CA LEU A 7 -2.33 25.35 -12.74
C LEU A 7 -1.00 26.05 -12.43
N GLN A 8 -1.02 27.37 -12.26
CA GLN A 8 0.15 28.15 -11.90
C GLN A 8 0.64 27.81 -10.48
N SER A 9 -0.29 27.65 -9.52
CA SER A 9 0.00 27.17 -8.17
C SER A 9 0.63 25.77 -8.18
N LEU A 10 0.08 24.83 -8.97
CA LEU A 10 0.62 23.48 -9.12
C LEU A 10 1.99 23.48 -9.79
N SER A 11 2.24 24.41 -10.72
CA SER A 11 3.56 24.56 -11.35
C SER A 11 4.62 25.16 -10.42
N THR A 12 4.20 25.95 -9.42
CA THR A 12 5.08 26.52 -8.40
C THR A 12 5.31 25.60 -7.20
N THR A 13 4.42 24.63 -6.96
CA THR A 13 4.68 23.58 -5.97
C THR A 13 5.78 22.67 -6.54
N GLN A 14 7.00 22.80 -6.00
CA GLN A 14 8.11 21.94 -6.39
C GLN A 14 7.71 20.46 -6.24
N ARG A 15 8.03 19.63 -7.25
CA ARG A 15 7.72 18.20 -7.31
C ARG A 15 8.18 17.46 -6.04
N ASP A 16 9.32 17.88 -5.49
CA ASP A 16 9.90 17.34 -4.26
C ASP A 16 9.00 17.60 -3.04
N ASN A 17 8.31 18.74 -3.00
CA ASN A 17 7.34 19.04 -1.95
C ASN A 17 6.10 18.15 -2.04
N ILE A 18 5.67 17.77 -3.25
CA ILE A 18 4.49 16.89 -3.44
C ILE A 18 4.81 15.46 -2.99
N ALA A 19 5.96 14.92 -3.38
CA ALA A 19 6.37 13.57 -2.96
C ALA A 19 6.53 13.48 -1.43
N THR A 20 7.13 14.52 -0.83
CA THR A 20 7.26 14.63 0.62
C THR A 20 5.88 14.73 1.29
N THR A 21 4.99 15.58 0.77
CA THR A 21 3.61 15.73 1.29
C THR A 21 2.82 14.42 1.24
N ILE A 22 2.89 13.66 0.12
CA ILE A 22 2.21 12.37 0.00
C ILE A 22 2.80 11.36 0.98
N SER A 23 4.12 11.34 1.15
CA SER A 23 4.79 10.44 2.10
C SER A 23 4.38 10.74 3.54
N ASP A 24 4.32 12.02 3.92
CA ASP A 24 3.87 12.46 5.24
C ASP A 24 2.40 12.11 5.46
N MET A 25 1.53 12.36 4.46
CA MET A 25 0.12 11.98 4.51
C MET A 25 -0.08 10.47 4.66
N LEU A 26 0.70 9.63 3.96
CA LEU A 26 0.65 8.18 4.12
C LEU A 26 1.00 7.74 5.55
N ILE A 27 1.87 8.47 6.25
CA ILE A 27 2.29 8.17 7.62
C ILE A 27 1.22 8.62 8.62
N ASP A 28 0.81 9.88 8.54
CA ASP A 28 -0.01 10.52 9.58
C ASP A 28 -1.45 10.04 9.53
N GLU A 29 -2.12 10.24 8.39
CA GLU A 29 -3.55 9.97 8.23
C GLU A 29 -3.80 8.68 7.44
N GLY A 30 -2.97 8.42 6.44
CA GLY A 30 -3.24 7.48 5.36
C GLY A 30 -3.91 8.20 4.19
N ILE A 31 -3.91 7.57 3.01
CA ILE A 31 -4.51 8.13 1.79
C ILE A 31 -5.50 7.14 1.21
N ALA A 32 -6.68 7.62 0.80
CA ALA A 32 -7.67 6.77 0.16
C ALA A 32 -7.08 6.10 -1.09
N ALA A 33 -7.26 4.78 -1.21
CA ALA A 33 -6.72 3.95 -2.28
C ALA A 33 -7.13 4.43 -3.69
N GLY A 34 -8.26 5.13 -3.81
CA GLY A 34 -8.71 5.73 -5.07
C GLY A 34 -7.99 7.01 -5.48
N LEU A 35 -7.14 7.57 -4.62
CA LEU A 35 -6.40 8.81 -4.85
C LEU A 35 -4.90 8.59 -5.07
N VAL A 36 -4.45 7.33 -5.04
CA VAL A 36 -3.04 6.95 -5.21
C VAL A 36 -2.89 5.83 -6.24
N ASP A 37 -1.74 5.82 -6.91
CA ASP A 37 -1.39 4.74 -7.83
C ASP A 37 -0.88 3.54 -7.03
N ILE A 38 -1.73 2.52 -6.89
CA ILE A 38 -1.35 1.27 -6.20
C ILE A 38 -0.73 0.28 -7.17
N VAL A 39 0.43 -0.22 -6.80
CA VAL A 39 1.15 -1.30 -7.48
C VAL A 39 1.12 -2.53 -6.61
N PHE A 40 0.57 -3.62 -7.15
CA PHE A 40 0.49 -4.90 -6.47
C PHE A 40 1.71 -5.76 -6.81
N GLY A 41 2.68 -5.82 -5.90
CA GLY A 41 3.79 -6.75 -5.97
C GLY A 41 3.37 -8.18 -5.67
N HIS A 42 4.35 -9.09 -5.64
CA HIS A 42 4.09 -10.48 -5.27
C HIS A 42 3.88 -10.60 -3.76
N TYR A 43 4.75 -9.96 -2.98
CA TYR A 43 4.74 -10.04 -1.52
C TYR A 43 4.31 -8.76 -0.83
N PHE A 44 4.31 -7.61 -1.51
CA PHE A 44 3.90 -6.35 -0.91
C PHE A 44 2.97 -5.53 -1.82
N VAL A 45 2.17 -4.66 -1.21
CA VAL A 45 1.42 -3.60 -1.87
C VAL A 45 2.24 -2.31 -1.77
N TYR A 46 2.34 -1.58 -2.88
CA TYR A 46 3.06 -0.33 -2.94
C TYR A 46 2.17 0.81 -3.40
N VAL A 47 2.45 2.01 -2.91
CA VAL A 47 2.05 3.26 -3.56
C VAL A 47 3.20 3.73 -4.45
N LEU A 48 2.88 4.03 -5.71
CA LEU A 48 3.78 4.67 -6.67
C LEU A 48 3.66 6.19 -6.55
N LEU A 49 4.78 6.83 -6.23
CA LEU A 49 4.91 8.28 -6.21
C LEU A 49 5.22 8.84 -7.60
N SER A 50 4.90 10.13 -7.78
CA SER A 50 5.07 10.84 -9.06
C SER A 50 6.52 10.90 -9.57
N ASP A 51 7.52 10.70 -8.71
CA ASP A 51 8.94 10.67 -9.07
C ASP A 51 9.43 9.28 -9.52
N GLY A 52 8.56 8.26 -9.44
CA GLY A 52 8.86 6.86 -9.77
C GLY A 52 9.31 6.03 -8.58
N VAL A 53 9.17 6.54 -7.36
CA VAL A 53 9.46 5.81 -6.12
C VAL A 53 8.26 4.94 -5.72
N LEU A 54 8.54 3.73 -5.26
CA LEU A 54 7.56 2.82 -4.67
C LEU A 54 7.72 2.80 -3.14
N ILE A 55 6.61 2.95 -2.42
CA ILE A 55 6.54 2.83 -0.97
C ILE A 55 5.64 1.67 -0.56
N PRO A 56 6.12 0.67 0.20
CA PRO A 56 5.27 -0.37 0.77
C PRO A 56 4.24 0.22 1.73
N VAL A 57 2.98 -0.20 1.60
CA VAL A 57 1.87 0.29 2.43
C VAL A 57 1.01 -0.87 2.94
N PHE A 58 0.28 -0.62 4.01
CA PHE A 58 -0.88 -1.41 4.36
C PHE A 58 -2.15 -0.85 3.72
N LEU A 59 -3.08 -1.74 3.39
CA LEU A 59 -4.45 -1.42 3.02
C LEU A 59 -5.41 -1.92 4.10
N TYR A 60 -6.41 -1.12 4.44
CA TYR A 60 -7.55 -1.54 5.27
C TYR A 60 -8.78 -0.67 4.97
N GLU A 61 -9.98 -1.14 5.31
CA GLU A 61 -11.20 -0.34 5.17
C GLU A 61 -11.33 0.65 6.33
N GLU A 62 -11.20 1.95 6.07
CA GLU A 62 -11.39 3.02 7.07
C GLU A 62 -12.87 3.19 7.44
N ARG A 63 -13.77 2.85 6.52
CA ARG A 63 -15.21 2.95 6.73
C ARG A 63 -15.91 1.66 6.36
N MET A 64 -16.65 1.12 7.31
CA MET A 64 -17.39 -0.13 7.19
C MET A 64 -18.87 0.07 7.58
N SER A 65 -19.77 -0.66 6.95
CA SER A 65 -21.18 -0.67 7.36
C SER A 65 -21.38 -1.44 8.67
N TYR A 66 -22.37 -1.04 9.46
CA TYR A 66 -22.73 -1.74 10.70
C TYR A 66 -23.04 -3.22 10.48
N LYS A 67 -23.67 -3.57 9.34
CA LYS A 67 -23.96 -4.95 8.97
C LYS A 67 -22.69 -5.78 8.73
N GLN A 68 -21.71 -5.22 8.03
CA GLN A 68 -20.41 -5.86 7.83
C GLN A 68 -19.70 -6.05 9.17
N PHE A 69 -19.67 -5.02 10.03
CA PHE A 69 -19.03 -5.10 11.33
C PHE A 69 -19.65 -6.19 12.23
N GLN A 70 -20.98 -6.32 12.24
CA GLN A 70 -21.63 -7.41 12.98
C GLN A 70 -21.31 -8.81 12.45
N SER A 71 -21.04 -8.93 11.15
CA SER A 71 -20.81 -10.23 10.50
C SER A 71 -19.34 -10.67 10.54
N TYR A 72 -18.42 -9.71 10.41
CA TYR A 72 -17.00 -9.97 10.20
C TYR A 72 -16.08 -9.34 11.27
N GLY A 73 -16.62 -8.49 12.14
CA GLY A 73 -15.86 -7.74 13.14
C GLY A 73 -15.15 -6.52 12.56
N ALA A 74 -14.06 -6.12 13.22
CA ALA A 74 -13.21 -5.01 12.77
C ALA A 74 -12.59 -5.28 11.39
N PRO A 75 -12.26 -4.23 10.61
CA PRO A 75 -11.60 -4.39 9.32
C PRO A 75 -10.29 -5.17 9.45
N LYS A 76 -9.92 -5.87 8.38
CA LYS A 76 -8.64 -6.58 8.33
C LYS A 76 -7.59 -5.73 7.62
N LEU A 77 -6.35 -5.95 8.02
CA LEU A 77 -5.17 -5.29 7.48
C LEU A 77 -4.55 -6.16 6.39
N HIS A 78 -4.15 -5.54 5.28
CA HIS A 78 -3.56 -6.21 4.13
C HIS A 78 -2.24 -5.55 3.77
N PHE A 79 -1.16 -6.33 3.62
CA PHE A 79 0.13 -5.80 3.17
C PHE A 79 0.56 -6.32 1.80
N CYS A 80 -0.13 -7.33 1.26
CA CYS A 80 0.22 -7.99 0.00
C CYS A 80 -1.01 -8.15 -0.92
N HIS A 81 -0.77 -8.60 -2.16
CA HIS A 81 -1.82 -8.92 -3.13
C HIS A 81 -2.49 -10.28 -2.81
N CYS A 82 -3.09 -10.38 -1.61
CA CYS A 82 -3.77 -11.58 -1.12
C CYS A 82 -5.08 -11.84 -1.88
N SER A 83 -5.74 -12.97 -1.63
CA SER A 83 -7.00 -13.35 -2.30
C SER A 83 -8.10 -12.29 -2.18
N GLU A 84 -8.29 -11.70 -1.00
CA GLU A 84 -9.26 -10.62 -0.79
C GLU A 84 -8.93 -9.37 -1.63
N ILE A 85 -7.70 -8.89 -1.58
CA ILE A 85 -7.26 -7.73 -2.39
C ILE A 85 -7.33 -8.05 -3.90
N LYS A 86 -6.98 -9.27 -4.33
CA LYS A 86 -7.14 -9.72 -5.72
C LYS A 86 -8.59 -9.63 -6.17
N GLN A 87 -9.52 -10.05 -5.33
CA GLN A 87 -10.95 -9.99 -5.63
C GLN A 87 -11.45 -8.55 -5.66
N ASP A 88 -11.08 -7.74 -4.67
CA ASP A 88 -11.54 -6.36 -4.54
C ASP A 88 -10.97 -5.44 -5.62
N PHE A 89 -9.72 -5.65 -6.05
CA PHE A 89 -9.03 -4.81 -7.03
C PHE A 89 -8.95 -5.43 -8.44
N CYS A 90 -9.63 -6.55 -8.71
CA CYS A 90 -9.77 -7.08 -10.06
C CYS A 90 -10.47 -6.09 -11.00
N ALA A 91 -10.26 -6.24 -12.32
CA ALA A 91 -10.80 -5.33 -13.32
C ALA A 91 -12.34 -5.14 -13.21
N GLN A 92 -13.06 -6.19 -12.81
CA GLN A 92 -14.52 -6.18 -12.70
C GLN A 92 -15.03 -5.47 -11.44
N GLN A 93 -14.27 -5.51 -10.34
CA GLN A 93 -14.71 -4.98 -9.02
C GLN A 93 -14.03 -3.67 -8.65
N ARG A 94 -12.89 -3.34 -9.25
CA ARG A 94 -12.06 -2.20 -8.85
C ARG A 94 -12.84 -0.89 -8.74
N HIS A 95 -13.70 -0.57 -9.72
CA HIS A 95 -14.49 0.65 -9.65
C HIS A 95 -15.44 0.66 -8.45
N HIS A 96 -16.15 -0.45 -8.22
CA HIS A 96 -17.05 -0.58 -7.07
C HIS A 96 -16.29 -0.50 -5.75
N THR A 97 -15.16 -1.22 -5.64
CA THR A 97 -14.29 -1.17 -4.46
C THR A 97 -13.83 0.25 -4.18
N LEU A 98 -13.22 0.94 -5.15
CA LEU A 98 -12.70 2.30 -4.94
C LEU A 98 -13.78 3.34 -4.61
N THR A 99 -15.05 3.06 -4.94
CA THR A 99 -16.18 3.97 -4.69
C THR A 99 -16.96 3.66 -3.41
N HIS A 100 -17.04 2.39 -3.01
CA HIS A 100 -17.91 1.94 -1.92
C HIS A 100 -17.14 1.31 -0.74
N ARG A 101 -15.98 0.71 -1.00
CA ARG A 101 -15.09 0.15 0.02
C ARG A 101 -13.96 1.15 0.21
N HIS A 102 -14.11 1.98 1.24
CA HIS A 102 -13.21 3.09 1.55
C HIS A 102 -11.86 2.58 2.06
N TYR A 103 -11.09 1.94 1.17
CA TYR A 103 -9.76 1.46 1.46
C TYR A 103 -8.81 2.63 1.64
N LEU A 104 -8.00 2.55 2.69
CA LEU A 104 -6.96 3.51 3.03
C LEU A 104 -5.60 2.84 2.93
N ALA A 105 -4.68 3.48 2.21
CA ALA A 105 -3.27 3.14 2.17
C ALA A 105 -2.54 3.88 3.28
N LYS A 106 -1.84 3.15 4.17
CA LYS A 106 -1.15 3.76 5.31
C LYS A 106 0.22 3.12 5.53
N ILE A 107 1.18 3.96 5.89
CA ILE A 107 2.47 3.56 6.46
C ILE A 107 2.34 3.76 7.97
N THR A 108 2.65 2.74 8.76
CA THR A 108 2.65 2.92 10.22
C THR A 108 3.77 2.13 10.87
N LYS A 109 4.27 2.69 11.98
CA LYS A 109 5.22 2.05 12.87
C LYS A 109 4.58 1.50 14.14
N CYS A 110 3.26 1.47 14.21
CA CYS A 110 2.53 0.86 15.31
C CYS A 110 1.25 0.24 14.76
N ASN A 111 0.79 -0.85 15.38
CA ASN A 111 -0.53 -1.39 15.08
C ASN A 111 -1.62 -0.54 15.75
N ALA A 112 -1.80 0.66 15.21
CA ALA A 112 -2.75 1.66 15.68
C ALA A 112 -3.39 2.27 14.43
N PHE A 113 -4.67 1.95 14.24
CA PHE A 113 -5.43 2.37 13.08
C PHE A 113 -6.75 3.01 13.51
N SER A 114 -7.27 3.86 12.64
CA SER A 114 -8.56 4.51 12.86
C SER A 114 -9.55 4.03 11.82
N PHE A 115 -10.76 3.65 12.28
CA PHE A 115 -11.86 3.28 11.40
C PHE A 115 -13.22 3.67 12.01
N SER A 116 -14.21 3.80 11.15
CA SER A 116 -15.56 4.24 11.50
C SER A 116 -16.63 3.26 11.03
N ILE A 117 -17.66 3.08 11.84
CA ILE A 117 -18.80 2.21 11.55
C ILE A 117 -20.01 3.07 11.24
N TRP A 118 -20.68 2.77 10.13
CA TRP A 118 -21.80 3.57 9.62
C TRP A 118 -23.08 2.76 9.44
N GLN A 119 -24.21 3.35 9.80
CA GLN A 119 -25.54 2.83 9.52
C GLN A 119 -26.31 3.88 8.70
N GLY A 120 -26.45 3.64 7.40
CA GLY A 120 -26.93 4.66 6.47
C GLY A 120 -25.99 5.88 6.45
N ALA A 121 -26.55 7.07 6.66
CA ALA A 121 -25.79 8.32 6.71
C ALA A 121 -25.23 8.66 8.10
N SER A 122 -25.47 7.83 9.12
CA SER A 122 -25.04 8.09 10.49
C SER A 122 -23.81 7.28 10.86
N GLN A 123 -22.81 7.93 11.44
CA GLN A 123 -21.70 7.26 12.09
C GLN A 123 -22.15 6.76 13.46
N VAL A 124 -22.07 5.45 13.67
CA VAL A 124 -22.51 4.77 14.91
C VAL A 124 -21.33 4.23 15.74
N GLY A 125 -20.13 4.27 15.19
CA GLY A 125 -18.90 3.92 15.90
C GLY A 125 -17.68 4.65 15.33
N LEU A 126 -16.75 5.01 16.22
CA LEU A 126 -15.43 5.53 15.88
C LEU A 126 -14.42 4.81 16.75
N TYR A 127 -13.42 4.22 16.11
CA TYR A 127 -12.32 3.55 16.76
C TYR A 127 -11.05 4.26 16.32
N ASN A 128 -10.25 4.70 17.30
CA ASN A 128 -8.95 5.32 17.09
C ASN A 128 -7.90 4.47 17.78
N ASP A 129 -6.68 4.48 17.26
CA ASP A 129 -5.55 3.71 17.77
C ASP A 129 -5.88 2.23 17.99
N TYR A 130 -6.78 1.69 17.16
CA TYR A 130 -7.27 0.33 17.29
C TYR A 130 -6.30 -0.66 16.61
N PRO A 131 -5.93 -1.76 17.28
CA PRO A 131 -5.07 -2.77 16.69
C PRO A 131 -5.85 -3.63 15.70
N LEU A 132 -5.52 -3.55 14.40
CA LEU A 132 -6.19 -4.33 13.36
C LEU A 132 -5.43 -5.60 13.05
N GLU A 133 -6.13 -6.73 13.05
CA GLU A 133 -5.59 -8.03 12.65
C GLU A 133 -5.28 -8.07 11.15
N LEU A 134 -4.20 -8.76 10.76
CA LEU A 134 -4.02 -9.13 9.36
C LEU A 134 -5.16 -10.03 8.89
N CYS A 135 -5.50 -9.95 7.60
CA CYS A 135 -6.31 -10.99 7.01
C CYS A 135 -5.56 -12.33 7.02
N ALA A 136 -6.30 -13.45 7.06
CA ALA A 136 -5.72 -14.79 7.18
C ALA A 136 -4.68 -15.07 6.08
N ALA A 137 -5.01 -14.74 4.83
CA ALA A 137 -4.10 -14.93 3.70
C ALA A 137 -2.80 -14.10 3.80
N CYS A 138 -2.87 -12.88 4.34
CA CYS A 138 -1.68 -12.07 4.61
C CYS A 138 -0.84 -12.69 5.74
N SER A 139 -1.49 -13.22 6.79
CA SER A 139 -0.80 -13.90 7.89
C SER A 139 -0.04 -15.14 7.41
N ASP A 140 -0.64 -15.94 6.53
CA ASP A 140 -0.01 -17.13 5.96
C ASP A 140 1.20 -16.76 5.11
N ILE A 141 1.04 -15.79 4.20
CA ILE A 141 2.13 -15.29 3.34
C ILE A 141 3.28 -14.75 4.18
N LEU A 142 3.00 -14.05 5.28
CA LEU A 142 4.08 -13.57 6.15
C LEU A 142 4.85 -14.72 6.81
N SER A 143 4.14 -15.77 7.21
CA SER A 143 4.75 -16.95 7.83
C SER A 143 5.72 -17.64 6.86
N GLU A 144 5.38 -17.68 5.57
CA GLU A 144 6.28 -18.16 4.51
C GLU A 144 7.48 -17.23 4.33
N ILE A 145 7.28 -15.92 4.33
CA ILE A 145 8.35 -14.93 4.12
C ILE A 145 9.43 -14.98 5.23
N ARG A 146 9.05 -15.34 6.46
CA ARG A 146 9.94 -15.27 7.64
C ARG A 146 10.60 -16.58 8.04
N GLU A 147 10.57 -17.62 7.20
CA GLU A 147 11.18 -18.96 7.38
C GLU A 147 11.68 -19.27 8.82
N GLY A 148 10.84 -19.90 9.65
CA GLY A 148 11.26 -20.43 10.95
C GLY A 148 11.23 -19.46 12.14
N GLN A 149 10.79 -18.21 11.96
CA GLN A 149 10.50 -17.31 13.08
C GLN A 149 9.07 -17.51 13.59
N ARG A 150 8.89 -17.77 14.90
CA ARG A 150 7.57 -17.76 15.54
C ARG A 150 7.00 -16.33 15.49
N ILE A 151 5.93 -16.15 14.75
CA ILE A 151 5.17 -14.90 14.75
C ILE A 151 4.31 -14.89 16.00
N ASP A 152 4.64 -14.01 16.95
CA ASP A 152 3.75 -13.73 18.08
C ASP A 152 2.53 -12.96 17.55
N SER A 153 1.34 -13.38 17.94
CA SER A 153 0.05 -12.93 17.37
C SER A 153 -0.24 -11.45 17.63
N THR A 154 0.57 -10.79 18.45
CA THR A 154 0.54 -9.35 18.62
C THR A 154 1.23 -8.68 17.45
N LEU A 155 0.45 -7.93 16.68
CA LEU A 155 0.90 -7.14 15.53
C LEU A 155 1.95 -6.05 15.82
N SER A 156 2.42 -5.95 17.06
CA SER A 156 3.59 -5.19 17.49
C SER A 156 4.89 -5.60 16.78
N VAL A 157 4.95 -6.78 16.15
CA VAL A 157 6.10 -7.26 15.35
C VAL A 157 6.01 -6.84 13.86
N PHE A 158 4.90 -6.25 13.40
CA PHE A 158 4.63 -5.99 11.98
C PHE A 158 4.87 -4.54 11.59
N VAL A 159 5.33 -3.75 12.55
CA VAL A 159 5.82 -2.40 12.39
C VAL A 159 6.96 -2.44 11.38
N PHE A 160 6.69 -2.03 10.13
CA PHE A 160 7.69 -1.90 9.05
C PHE A 160 8.70 -0.79 9.39
N LYS A 161 9.55 -1.02 10.40
CA LYS A 161 10.81 -0.31 10.56
C LYS A 161 11.79 -0.91 9.56
N ASN A 162 11.77 -0.49 8.31
CA ASN A 162 12.76 -0.85 7.28
C ASN A 162 12.94 -2.36 6.98
N GLU A 163 12.24 -3.26 7.67
CA GLU A 163 12.44 -4.71 7.58
C GLU A 163 11.89 -5.33 6.28
N SER A 164 10.87 -4.75 5.64
CA SER A 164 10.40 -5.23 4.33
C SER A 164 11.48 -5.19 3.25
N PHE A 165 12.31 -4.14 3.26
CA PHE A 165 13.45 -4.03 2.35
C PHE A 165 14.56 -5.02 2.71
N HIS A 166 14.79 -5.26 4.00
CA HIS A 166 15.71 -6.30 4.43
C HIS A 166 15.24 -7.70 3.99
N LEU A 167 13.92 -7.97 4.00
CA LEU A 167 13.37 -9.24 3.53
C LEU A 167 13.58 -9.45 2.03
N LEU A 168 13.41 -8.40 1.22
CA LEU A 168 13.73 -8.44 -0.22
C LEU A 168 15.23 -8.66 -0.46
N GLN A 169 16.10 -8.00 0.32
CA GLN A 169 17.55 -8.16 0.19
C GLN A 169 18.05 -9.53 0.66
N ALA A 170 17.47 -10.07 1.73
CA ALA A 170 17.90 -11.32 2.34
C ALA A 170 17.51 -12.55 1.52
N ASN A 171 16.45 -12.46 0.71
CA ASN A 171 15.87 -13.60 0.00
C ASN A 171 15.85 -13.36 -1.52
N PRO A 172 16.84 -13.88 -2.27
CA PRO A 172 16.93 -13.71 -3.72
C PRO A 172 15.70 -14.20 -4.49
N SER A 173 15.05 -15.27 -4.03
CA SER A 173 13.82 -15.78 -4.64
C SER A 173 12.66 -14.79 -4.51
N PHE A 174 12.54 -14.10 -3.37
CA PHE A 174 11.51 -13.09 -3.18
C PHE A 174 11.78 -11.87 -4.03
N LEU A 175 13.04 -11.40 -4.04
CA LEU A 175 13.45 -10.31 -4.91
C LEU A 175 13.12 -10.58 -6.37
N GLN A 176 13.40 -11.80 -6.85
CA GLN A 176 13.10 -12.18 -8.23
C GLN A 176 11.60 -12.15 -8.53
N LYS A 177 10.76 -12.70 -7.65
CA LYS A 177 9.30 -12.67 -7.82
C LYS A 177 8.75 -11.23 -7.79
N GLU A 178 9.32 -10.39 -6.95
CA GLU A 178 8.92 -8.99 -6.84
C GLU A 178 9.31 -8.19 -8.11
N LEU A 179 10.52 -8.41 -8.64
CA LEU A 179 10.96 -7.85 -9.91
C LEU A 179 10.00 -8.23 -11.06
N ILE A 180 9.60 -9.51 -11.14
CA ILE A 180 8.64 -9.97 -12.15
C ILE A 180 7.31 -9.23 -12.00
N ALA A 181 6.79 -9.09 -10.78
CA ALA A 181 5.54 -8.36 -10.53
C ALA A 181 5.64 -6.90 -11.01
N PHE A 182 6.77 -6.23 -10.75
CA PHE A 182 7.01 -4.86 -11.22
C PHE A 182 7.11 -4.74 -12.74
N GLN A 183 7.70 -5.73 -13.42
CA GLN A 183 7.72 -5.77 -14.89
C GLN A 183 6.32 -5.92 -15.48
N VAL A 184 5.47 -6.75 -14.86
CA VAL A 184 4.08 -6.94 -15.29
C VAL A 184 3.23 -5.70 -15.04
N ALA A 185 3.55 -4.93 -13.99
CA ALA A 185 2.86 -3.67 -13.67
C ALA A 185 3.11 -2.55 -14.69
N GLY A 186 4.04 -2.73 -15.64
CA GLY A 186 4.29 -1.77 -16.72
C GLY A 186 4.85 -0.43 -16.23
N LEU A 187 5.67 -0.47 -15.18
CA LEU A 187 6.26 0.71 -14.56
C LEU A 187 7.26 1.42 -15.48
N GLU A 188 7.63 2.65 -15.14
CA GLU A 188 8.73 3.37 -15.78
C GLU A 188 9.99 3.29 -14.92
N CYS A 189 11.14 3.18 -15.56
CA CYS A 189 12.45 3.22 -14.90
C CYS A 189 12.61 4.54 -14.15
N TYR A 190 12.99 4.48 -12.88
CA TYR A 190 13.21 5.65 -12.04
C TYR A 190 14.19 6.65 -12.66
N LYS A 191 15.28 6.18 -13.29
CA LYS A 191 16.33 7.03 -13.87
C LYS A 191 16.02 7.53 -15.29
N CYS A 192 15.84 6.62 -16.25
CA CYS A 192 15.69 7.00 -17.67
C CYS A 192 14.24 7.21 -18.12
N LYS A 193 13.25 6.93 -17.25
CA LYS A 193 11.81 7.06 -17.53
C LYS A 193 11.30 6.18 -18.70
N GLN A 194 12.08 5.20 -19.14
CA GLN A 194 11.63 4.21 -20.12
C GLN A 194 10.71 3.18 -19.49
N LYS A 195 9.72 2.69 -20.24
CA LYS A 195 8.82 1.64 -19.78
C LYS A 195 9.59 0.34 -19.53
N ILE A 196 9.30 -0.27 -18.39
CA ILE A 196 9.78 -1.57 -17.98
C ILE A 196 8.81 -2.61 -18.52
N THR A 197 9.38 -3.58 -19.22
CA THR A 197 8.69 -4.75 -19.77
C THR A 197 9.28 -6.03 -19.17
N LEU A 198 8.65 -7.18 -19.47
CA LEU A 198 9.19 -8.49 -19.10
C LEU A 198 10.60 -8.77 -19.67
N ASP A 199 10.94 -8.15 -20.80
CA ASP A 199 12.26 -8.29 -21.44
C ASP A 199 13.31 -7.31 -20.88
N SER A 200 12.88 -6.34 -20.07
CA SER A 200 13.79 -5.34 -19.50
C SER A 200 14.65 -5.96 -18.41
N GLN A 201 15.98 -5.84 -18.51
CA GLN A 201 16.86 -6.13 -17.39
C GLN A 201 16.69 -5.04 -16.33
N ILE A 202 16.04 -5.38 -15.22
CA ILE A 202 15.79 -4.45 -14.12
C ILE A 202 16.46 -4.89 -12.83
N TRP A 203 16.72 -3.92 -11.97
CA TRP A 203 17.11 -4.13 -10.59
C TRP A 203 16.42 -3.11 -9.69
N ILE A 204 16.45 -3.41 -8.40
CA ILE A 204 15.87 -2.58 -7.36
C ILE A 204 17.00 -1.86 -6.64
N GLN A 205 16.89 -0.54 -6.55
CA GLN A 205 17.70 0.28 -5.66
C GLN A 205 16.86 0.66 -4.45
N ILE A 206 17.35 0.33 -3.25
CA ILE A 206 16.71 0.68 -1.98
C ILE A 206 17.41 1.90 -1.41
N ASN A 207 16.65 2.96 -1.11
CA ASN A 207 17.19 4.17 -0.49
C ASN A 207 16.31 4.59 0.69
N GLY A 208 16.80 4.36 1.91
CA GLY A 208 16.01 4.53 3.12
C GLY A 208 14.77 3.62 3.10
N ASN A 209 13.59 4.23 2.99
CA ASN A 209 12.30 3.54 3.05
C ASN A 209 11.61 3.44 1.69
N HIS A 210 12.38 3.64 0.63
CA HIS A 210 11.90 3.80 -0.74
C HIS A 210 12.54 2.79 -1.66
N LEU A 211 11.76 2.35 -2.65
CA LEU A 211 12.18 1.41 -3.67
C LEU A 211 12.16 2.08 -5.05
N GLN A 212 13.27 1.99 -5.75
CA GLN A 212 13.45 2.54 -7.09
C GLN A 212 13.71 1.39 -8.07
N VAL A 213 12.86 1.25 -9.08
CA VAL A 213 13.06 0.25 -10.13
C VAL A 213 13.87 0.87 -11.27
N CYS A 214 15.02 0.28 -11.58
CA CYS A 214 15.95 0.81 -12.57
C CYS A 214 16.23 -0.22 -13.66
N CYS A 215 16.46 0.25 -14.89
CA CYS A 215 16.96 -0.55 -16.01
C CYS A 215 18.28 0.00 -16.59
N CYS A 216 18.84 1.07 -15.99
CA CYS A 216 20.07 1.75 -16.37
C CYS A 216 20.80 2.34 -15.16
#